data_AF-W9SVR5-F1
#
_entry.id   AF-W9SVR5-F1
#
_cell.length_a   1.000
_cell.length_b   1.000
_cell.length_c   1.000
_cell.angle_alpha   90.00
_cell.angle_beta   90.00
_cell.angle_gamma   90.00
#
_symmetry.space_group_name_H-M   'P 1'
#
loop_
_entity.id
_entity.type
_entity.pdbx_description
1 polymer ?
#
loop_
_entity_poly.entity_id
_entity_poly.type
_entity_poly.pdbx_seq_one_letter_code
_entity_poly.pdbx_strand_id
1 'polypeptide(L)'
;MSLDLLDSPFDGRSLIEASAGTGKTWTLTALYARLLLERQLSVGQILVVTYTTAATAELRERIRARLAELLAVYEGTPSADGFLNRLHARYPDEASRRRLLLAVHGFDEAAIFTIHASASAPCRTPRSRPAAISTAS
;
A
#
# COMPACT_ATOMS: atom_id res chain seq x y z
N MET A 1 7.16 7.01 20.26
CA MET A 1 7.49 7.87 19.11
C MET A 1 6.37 7.72 18.10
N SER A 2 5.60 8.77 17.87
CA SER A 2 4.47 8.77 16.91
C SER A 2 5.03 8.75 15.50
N LEU A 3 4.65 7.76 14.69
CA LEU A 3 5.01 7.70 13.28
C LEU A 3 4.00 8.57 12.52
N ASP A 4 4.36 9.81 12.19
CA ASP A 4 3.50 10.68 11.37
C ASP A 4 3.54 10.21 9.90
N LEU A 5 2.56 9.38 9.54
CA LEU A 5 2.46 8.69 8.25
C LEU A 5 2.25 9.60 7.05
N LEU A 6 1.92 10.88 7.25
CA LEU A 6 1.72 11.84 6.16
C LEU A 6 2.99 12.64 5.83
N ASP A 7 3.88 12.84 6.82
CA ASP A 7 5.01 13.76 6.68
C ASP A 7 6.38 13.05 6.73
N SER A 8 6.41 11.76 7.05
CA SER A 8 7.66 10.98 7.05
C SER A 8 8.26 10.88 5.64
N PRO A 9 9.54 11.25 5.42
CA PRO A 9 10.23 11.10 4.14
C PRO A 9 10.52 9.63 3.83
N PHE A 10 10.23 9.20 2.61
CA PHE A 10 10.36 7.80 2.16
C PHE A 10 11.41 7.68 1.05
N ASP A 11 12.64 7.30 1.40
CA ASP A 11 13.81 7.33 0.51
C ASP A 11 14.24 5.93 0.05
N GLY A 12 13.26 5.11 -0.34
CA GLY A 12 13.45 3.86 -1.08
C GLY A 12 13.30 2.56 -0.27
N ARG A 13 13.88 2.47 0.94
CA ARG A 13 13.72 1.29 1.82
C ARG A 13 13.21 1.73 3.17
N SER A 14 11.95 1.44 3.48
CA SER A 14 11.39 1.69 4.80
C SER A 14 11.00 0.36 5.42
N LEU A 15 11.81 -0.07 6.40
CA LEU A 15 11.47 -1.19 7.24
C LEU A 15 10.42 -0.71 8.24
N ILE A 16 9.21 -1.27 8.17
CA ILE A 16 8.16 -0.97 9.13
C ILE A 16 8.16 -2.11 10.15
N GLU A 17 9.10 -2.01 11.08
CA GLU A 17 9.04 -2.81 12.31
C GLU A 17 7.93 -2.23 13.17
N ALA A 18 6.80 -2.92 13.17
CA ALA A 18 5.78 -2.65 14.16
C ALA A 18 5.78 -3.81 15.16
N SER A 19 5.62 -3.52 16.45
CA SER A 19 5.54 -4.49 17.55
C SER A 19 4.07 -4.87 17.84
N ALA A 20 3.81 -6.07 18.35
CA ALA A 20 2.45 -6.63 18.47
C ALA A 20 1.46 -5.65 19.13
N GLY A 21 0.28 -5.44 18.51
CA GLY A 21 -0.87 -4.78 19.16
C GLY A 21 -1.20 -3.32 18.79
N THR A 22 -0.44 -2.62 17.95
CA THR A 22 -0.65 -1.16 17.69
C THR A 22 -0.88 -0.78 16.23
N GLY A 23 -1.80 -1.46 15.53
CA GLY A 23 -2.26 -0.99 14.22
C GLY A 23 -1.22 -1.12 13.09
N LYS A 24 -0.30 -2.10 13.16
CA LYS A 24 0.70 -2.39 12.11
C LYS A 24 0.06 -2.50 10.73
N THR A 25 -1.04 -3.24 10.68
CA THR A 25 -1.75 -3.54 9.44
C THR A 25 -2.44 -2.30 8.89
N TRP A 26 -2.99 -1.45 9.77
CA TRP A 26 -3.54 -0.16 9.39
C TRP A 26 -2.45 0.78 8.85
N THR A 27 -1.29 0.81 9.52
CA THR A 27 -0.13 1.60 9.09
C THR A 27 0.37 1.16 7.71
N LEU A 28 0.48 -0.15 7.49
CA LEU A 28 0.92 -0.72 6.23
C LEU A 28 -0.06 -0.39 5.08
N THR A 29 -1.36 -0.58 5.29
CA THR A 29 -2.37 -0.26 4.25
C THR A 29 -2.45 1.24 3.98
N ALA A 30 -2.31 2.08 5.01
CA ALA A 30 -2.24 3.54 4.88
C ALA A 30 -1.02 3.99 4.06
N LEU A 31 0.15 3.43 4.33
CA LEU A 31 1.37 3.73 3.58
C LEU A 31 1.30 3.22 2.15
N TYR A 32 0.70 2.06 1.93
CA TYR A 32 0.46 1.55 0.58
C TYR A 32 -0.36 2.55 -0.26
N ALA A 33 -1.48 3.04 0.29
CA ALA A 33 -2.32 4.04 -0.37
C ALA A 33 -1.57 5.36 -0.60
N ARG A 34 -0.78 5.82 0.39
CA ARG A 34 0.05 7.03 0.26
C ARG A 34 1.07 6.90 -0.88
N LEU A 35 1.81 5.80 -0.95
CA LEU A 35 2.84 5.58 -1.98
C LEU A 35 2.26 5.52 -3.39
N LEU A 36 1.09 4.91 -3.55
CA LEU A 36 0.38 4.84 -4.82
C LEU A 36 0.08 6.24 -5.37
N LEU A 37 -0.32 7.18 -4.50
CA LEU A 37 -0.63 8.55 -4.91
C LEU A 37 0.62 9.44 -4.98
N GLU A 38 1.41 9.51 -3.91
CA GLU A 38 2.56 10.40 -3.80
C GLU A 38 3.67 10.05 -4.79
N ARG A 39 4.00 8.76 -4.91
CA ARG A 39 5.05 8.28 -5.82
C ARG A 39 4.50 7.81 -7.16
N GLN A 40 3.18 7.87 -7.35
CA GLN A 40 2.50 7.52 -8.60
C GLN A 40 2.77 6.07 -9.04
N LEU A 41 3.06 5.18 -8.08
CA LEU A 41 3.41 3.79 -8.31
C LEU A 41 2.17 2.96 -8.64
N SER A 42 2.35 1.93 -9.46
CA SER A 42 1.35 0.88 -9.64
C SER A 42 1.44 -0.17 -8.53
N VAL A 43 0.38 -0.95 -8.37
CA VAL A 43 0.26 -2.01 -7.35
C VAL A 43 1.40 -3.04 -7.46
N GLY A 44 1.84 -3.38 -8.68
CA GLY A 44 2.95 -4.28 -8.93
C GLY A 44 4.34 -3.69 -8.61
N GLN A 45 4.45 -2.37 -8.42
CA GLN A 45 5.70 -1.70 -8.03
C GLN A 45 5.89 -1.59 -6.51
N ILE A 46 4.91 -2.01 -5.72
CA ILE A 46 4.98 -2.02 -4.25
C ILE A 46 5.07 -3.48 -3.80
N LEU A 47 6.24 -3.86 -3.28
CA LEU A 47 6.52 -5.20 -2.81
C LEU A 47 6.18 -5.31 -1.33
N VAL A 48 5.22 -6.16 -0.99
CA VAL A 48 4.89 -6.52 0.40
C VAL A 48 5.28 -7.96 0.65
N VAL A 49 6.07 -8.20 1.70
CA VAL A 49 6.58 -9.54 2.03
C VAL A 49 6.21 -9.93 3.47
N THR A 50 5.66 -11.13 3.67
CA THR A 50 5.25 -11.66 4.99
C THR A 50 5.57 -13.15 5.14
N TYR A 51 5.58 -13.66 6.39
CA TYR A 51 6.06 -15.01 6.69
C TYR A 51 5.08 -16.11 6.30
N THR A 52 3.77 -15.87 6.39
CA THR A 52 2.75 -16.90 6.15
C THR A 52 1.85 -16.56 4.96
N THR A 53 1.38 -17.60 4.27
CA THR A 53 0.41 -17.47 3.17
C THR A 53 -0.92 -16.90 3.68
N ALA A 54 -1.33 -17.26 4.89
CA ALA A 54 -2.53 -16.69 5.53
C ALA A 54 -2.39 -15.18 5.76
N ALA A 55 -1.25 -14.71 6.29
CA ALA A 55 -0.99 -13.28 6.44
C ALA A 55 -0.90 -12.56 5.09
N THR A 56 -0.43 -13.23 4.03
CA THR A 56 -0.41 -12.67 2.67
C THR A 56 -1.83 -12.43 2.17
N ALA A 57 -2.71 -13.42 2.29
CA ALA A 57 -4.11 -13.31 1.89
C ALA A 57 -4.84 -12.21 2.69
N GLU A 58 -4.65 -12.18 4.01
CA GLU A 58 -5.21 -11.16 4.87
C GLU A 58 -4.73 -9.75 4.49
N LEU A 59 -3.43 -9.58 4.24
CA LEU A 59 -2.86 -8.29 3.80
C LEU A 59 -3.42 -7.87 2.45
N ARG A 60 -3.53 -8.80 1.48
CA ARG A 60 -4.14 -8.52 0.17
C ARG A 60 -5.56 -7.99 0.34
N GLU A 61 -6.39 -8.68 1.11
CA GLU A 61 -7.77 -8.28 1.33
C GLU A 61 -7.87 -6.90 1.99
N ARG A 62 -7.06 -6.66 3.03
CA ARG A 62 -7.06 -5.39 3.75
C ARG A 62 -6.57 -4.22 2.90
N ILE A 63 -5.53 -4.40 2.08
CA ILE A 63 -5.05 -3.36 1.17
C ILE A 63 -6.12 -3.07 0.11
N ARG A 64 -6.71 -4.10 -0.50
CA ARG A 64 -7.78 -3.94 -1.49
C ARG A 64 -8.97 -3.17 -0.92
N ALA A 65 -9.43 -3.55 0.27
CA ALA A 65 -10.53 -2.86 0.95
C ALA A 65 -10.20 -1.39 1.23
N ARG A 66 -8.96 -1.10 1.65
CA ARG A 66 -8.47 0.27 1.89
C ARG A 66 -8.49 1.12 0.62
N LEU A 67 -8.02 0.57 -0.50
CA LEU A 67 -8.01 1.28 -1.78
C LEU A 67 -9.42 1.52 -2.31
N ALA A 68 -10.33 0.56 -2.13
CA ALA A 68 -11.75 0.72 -2.47
C ALA A 68 -12.43 1.79 -1.61
N GLU A 69 -12.14 1.82 -0.30
CA GLU A 69 -12.63 2.87 0.60
C GLU A 69 -12.12 4.26 0.17
N LEU A 70 -10.84 4.37 -0.16
CA LEU A 70 -10.29 5.61 -0.68
C LEU A 70 -10.94 6.01 -2.00
N LEU A 71 -11.24 5.05 -2.90
CA LEU A 71 -11.90 5.34 -4.17
C LEU A 71 -13.30 5.90 -3.94
N ALA A 72 -14.04 5.36 -2.98
CA ALA A 72 -15.33 5.91 -2.58
C ALA A 72 -15.23 7.38 -2.10
N VAL A 73 -14.13 7.76 -1.43
CA VAL A 73 -13.85 9.17 -1.07
C VAL A 73 -13.70 10.06 -2.31
N TYR A 74 -12.98 9.61 -3.34
CA TYR A 74 -12.89 10.32 -4.62
C TYR A 74 -14.23 10.37 -5.37
N GLU A 75 -15.14 9.43 -5.11
CA GLU A 75 -16.49 9.41 -5.66
C GLU A 75 -17.50 10.22 -4.82
N GLY A 76 -17.03 10.93 -3.78
CA GLY A 76 -17.83 11.83 -2.97
C GLY A 76 -18.43 11.20 -1.71
N THR A 77 -18.02 9.99 -1.33
CA THR A 77 -18.43 9.33 -0.09
C THR A 77 -17.33 9.46 0.98
N PRO A 78 -17.47 10.35 1.98
CA PRO A 78 -16.45 10.51 3.02
C PRO A 78 -16.22 9.22 3.80
N SER A 79 -14.96 8.91 4.11
CA SER A 79 -14.59 7.76 4.94
C SER A 79 -14.67 8.14 6.43
N ALA A 80 -14.98 7.17 7.29
CA ALA A 80 -14.85 7.32 8.74
C ALA A 80 -13.37 7.47 9.17
N ASP A 81 -12.43 7.02 8.33
CA ASP A 81 -11.01 7.20 8.53
C ASP A 81 -10.54 8.57 8.02
N GLY A 82 -10.30 9.47 8.98
CA GLY A 82 -9.78 10.81 8.69
C GLY A 82 -8.46 10.83 7.91
N PHE A 83 -7.66 9.76 7.94
CA PHE A 83 -6.46 9.66 7.11
C PHE A 83 -6.80 9.64 5.61
N LEU A 84 -7.83 8.88 5.19
CA LEU A 84 -8.21 8.78 3.77
C LEU A 84 -8.75 10.11 3.24
N ASN A 85 -9.57 10.79 4.04
CA ASN A 85 -10.09 12.11 3.70
C ASN A 85 -8.95 13.14 3.56
N ARG A 86 -7.96 13.12 4.48
CA ARG A 86 -6.77 13.98 4.38
C ARG A 86 -5.89 13.64 3.18
N LEU A 87 -5.77 12.35 2.85
CA LEU A 87 -4.99 11.90 1.71
C LEU A 87 -5.62 12.34 0.39
N HIS A 88 -6.95 12.23 0.26
CA HIS A 88 -7.70 12.80 -0.87
C HIS A 88 -7.52 14.32 -0.96
N ALA A 89 -7.64 15.04 0.16
CA ALA A 89 -7.44 16.50 0.18
C ALA A 89 -6.04 16.93 -0.28
N ARG A 90 -5.01 16.08 -0.09
CA ARG A 90 -3.65 16.35 -0.55
C ARG A 90 -3.42 16.03 -2.03
N TYR A 91 -4.20 15.10 -2.60
CA TYR A 91 -4.11 14.67 -4.00
C TYR A 91 -5.50 14.66 -4.66
N PRO A 92 -6.18 15.81 -4.81
CA PRO A 92 -7.58 15.84 -5.26
C PRO A 92 -7.76 15.64 -6.78
N ASP A 93 -6.69 15.33 -7.52
CA ASP A 93 -6.68 15.33 -8.97
C ASP A 93 -7.29 14.05 -9.59
N GLU A 94 -7.87 14.19 -10.78
CA GLU A 94 -8.48 13.07 -11.51
C GLU A 94 -7.46 11.98 -11.91
N ALA A 95 -6.18 12.33 -12.05
CA ALA A 95 -5.14 11.34 -12.35
C ALA A 95 -4.90 10.42 -11.14
N SER A 96 -4.95 10.94 -9.92
CA SER A 96 -4.95 10.19 -8.67
C SER A 96 -6.17 9.26 -8.55
N ARG A 97 -7.37 9.77 -8.86
CA ARG A 97 -8.59 8.93 -8.96
C ARG A 97 -8.43 7.79 -9.95
N ARG A 98 -8.00 8.08 -11.18
CA ARG A 98 -7.80 7.07 -12.22
C ARG A 98 -6.77 6.02 -11.82
N ARG A 99 -5.66 6.42 -11.19
CA ARG A 99 -4.64 5.50 -10.70
C ARG A 99 -5.20 4.55 -9.63
N LEU A 100 -6.01 5.08 -8.73
CA LEU A 100 -6.67 4.30 -7.69
C LEU A 100 -7.69 3.32 -8.27
N LEU A 101 -8.50 3.76 -9.25
CA LEU A 101 -9.42 2.90 -9.99
C LEU A 101 -8.69 1.72 -10.65
N LEU A 102 -7.60 2.01 -11.38
CA LEU A 102 -6.76 0.97 -11.99
C LEU A 102 -6.14 0.04 -10.95
N ALA A 103 -5.74 0.57 -9.80
CA ALA A 103 -5.18 -0.22 -8.72
C ALA A 103 -6.19 -1.15 -8.05
N VAL A 104 -7.44 -0.71 -7.87
CA VAL A 104 -8.51 -1.54 -7.30
C VAL A 104 -8.89 -2.66 -8.28
N HIS A 105 -9.00 -2.37 -9.58
CA HIS A 105 -9.33 -3.38 -10.60
C HIS A 105 -8.17 -4.34 -10.89
N GLY A 106 -6.94 -3.84 -10.94
CA GLY A 106 -5.73 -4.63 -11.18
C GLY A 106 -5.11 -5.21 -9.90
N PHE A 107 -5.81 -5.15 -8.76
CA PHE A 107 -5.22 -5.54 -7.48
C PHE A 107 -4.85 -7.03 -7.43
N ASP A 108 -5.51 -7.88 -8.22
CA ASP A 108 -5.20 -9.29 -8.24
C ASP A 108 -3.78 -9.59 -8.76
N GLU A 109 -3.21 -8.66 -9.54
CA GLU A 109 -1.83 -8.67 -10.01
C GLU A 109 -0.83 -8.07 -9.00
N ALA A 110 -1.27 -7.74 -7.78
CA ALA A 110 -0.41 -7.17 -6.74
C ALA A 110 0.77 -8.08 -6.37
N ALA A 111 1.96 -7.48 -6.23
CA ALA A 111 3.20 -8.12 -5.81
C ALA A 111 3.26 -8.34 -4.29
N ILE A 112 2.36 -9.17 -3.74
CA ILE A 112 2.34 -9.55 -2.32
C ILE A 112 2.78 -11.01 -2.19
N PHE A 113 3.96 -11.24 -1.65
CA PHE A 113 4.62 -12.55 -1.63
C PHE A 113 4.94 -13.05 -0.22
N THR A 114 5.01 -14.36 -0.06
CA THR A 114 5.54 -15.00 1.15
C THR A 114 7.06 -15.11 1.10
N ILE A 115 7.74 -15.01 2.24
CA ILE A 115 9.21 -15.15 2.33
C ILE A 115 9.67 -16.54 1.85
N HIS A 116 8.82 -17.57 1.98
CA HIS A 116 9.10 -18.94 1.52
C HIS A 116 8.75 -19.20 0.05
N ALA A 117 8.25 -18.20 -0.70
CA ALA A 117 8.08 -18.36 -2.14
C ALA A 117 9.47 -18.48 -2.77
N SER A 118 9.86 -19.72 -3.07
CA SER A 118 11.06 -20.06 -3.83
C SER A 118 11.26 -19.05 -4.95
N ALA A 119 12.41 -18.37 -4.91
CA ALA A 119 12.79 -17.29 -5.81
C ALA A 119 12.50 -17.63 -7.28
N SER A 120 11.41 -17.10 -7.80
CA SER A 120 11.19 -16.92 -9.24
C SER A 120 10.23 -15.74 -9.45
N ALA A 121 10.63 -14.57 -8.96
CA ALA A 121 10.11 -13.33 -9.50
C ALA A 121 10.79 -13.13 -10.86
N PRO A 122 10.08 -13.10 -12.00
CA PRO A 122 10.71 -12.79 -13.28
C PRO A 122 11.31 -11.38 -13.17
N CYS A 123 12.64 -11.33 -13.15
CA CYS A 123 13.42 -10.11 -13.19
C CYS A 123 13.17 -9.45 -14.55
N ARG A 124 12.17 -8.57 -14.62
CA ARG A 124 11.94 -7.71 -15.79
C ARG A 124 12.72 -6.40 -15.58
N THR A 125 13.43 -6.02 -16.63
CA THR A 125 14.43 -4.96 -16.78
C THR A 125 14.02 -3.57 -16.26
N PRO A 126 14.99 -2.65 -16.05
CA PRO A 126 14.88 -1.58 -15.07
C PRO A 126 14.05 -0.40 -15.60
N ARG A 127 12.87 -0.20 -15.02
CA ARG A 127 12.31 1.13 -14.81
C ARG A 127 11.81 1.19 -13.37
N SER A 128 12.55 1.88 -12.51
CA SER A 128 12.27 2.12 -11.08
C SER A 128 12.28 0.85 -10.21
N ARG A 129 13.20 0.82 -9.23
CA ARG A 129 13.22 -0.24 -8.20
C ARG A 129 11.90 -0.23 -7.41
N PRO A 130 11.27 -1.40 -7.15
CA PRO A 130 10.05 -1.44 -6.35
C PRO A 130 10.33 -0.96 -4.92
N ALA A 131 9.38 -0.22 -4.35
CA ALA A 131 9.42 0.15 -2.94
C ALA A 131 9.09 -1.10 -2.11
N ALA A 132 9.98 -1.49 -1.21
CA ALA A 132 9.81 -2.68 -0.38
C ALA A 132 9.27 -2.28 1.00
N ILE A 133 8.16 -2.91 1.40
CA ILE A 133 7.59 -2.83 2.76
C ILE A 133 7.63 -4.24 3.34
N SER A 134 8.24 -4.39 4.52
CA SER A 134 8.35 -5.67 5.23
C SER A 134 7.75 -5.55 6.63
N THR A 135 7.03 -6.59 7.05
CA THR A 135 6.55 -6.78 8.41
C THR A 135 7.16 -8.05 8.99
N ALA A 136 7.88 -7.92 10.12
CA ALA A 136 8.31 -9.06 10.92
C ALA A 136 7.14 -9.55 11.81
N SER A 137 6.89 -10.85 11.81
CA SER A 137 6.12 -11.56 12.83
C SER A 137 6.85 -12.85 13.15
#